data_AF-A0A3L7DY66-F1
#
_entry.id   AF-A0A3L7DY66-F1
#
_cell.length_a   1.000
_cell.length_b   1.000
_cell.length_c   1.000
_cell.angle_alpha   90.00
_cell.angle_beta   90.00
_cell.angle_gamma   90.00
#
_symmetry.space_group_name_H-M   'P 1'
#
loop_
_entity.id
_entity.type
_entity.pdbx_description
1 polymer ?
#
loop_
_entity_poly.entity_id
_entity_poly.type
_entity_poly.pdbx_seq_one_letter_code
_entity_poly.pdbx_strand_id
1 'polypeptide(L)'
;MKTILSGVAVLVSVVSIAAMAAPTLQIKGGRTSLVLADEARDALAAAGCELQRVKPAVVKPGAERIRFPVGGGALDLGALLGEVEHKGGITISCPDMVDPNDINVVTLENLRIEALDPTSTDDLDPNGSDDIDPNNADDPNDVPVITALASVDNNLFDRIDFLLPGEAGIEVAGDGGKLKLKGYGLTLAPEAAEFLNNHLGTSLEPELVVGDAASQVNIRREESADDDDEGPGNSQGKGKDDDEDEDEDEDEDEDEPEGD
;
A
#
# COMPACT_ATOMS: atom_id res chain seq x y z
N MET A 1 -34.07 -69.43 -19.27
CA MET A 1 -34.08 -68.75 -17.95
C MET A 1 -32.66 -68.70 -17.41
N LYS A 2 -32.34 -67.64 -16.65
CA LYS A 2 -31.09 -67.32 -15.94
C LYS A 2 -30.05 -66.49 -16.73
N THR A 3 -30.36 -65.20 -16.73
CA THR A 3 -29.48 -64.02 -16.71
C THR A 3 -28.41 -64.10 -15.62
N ILE A 4 -27.19 -63.68 -15.92
CA ILE A 4 -26.22 -63.20 -14.91
C ILE A 4 -25.62 -61.90 -15.47
N LEU A 5 -26.14 -60.76 -15.00
CA LEU A 5 -25.52 -59.45 -15.17
C LEU A 5 -24.36 -59.34 -14.17
N SER A 6 -23.13 -59.18 -14.67
CA SER A 6 -21.99 -58.71 -13.86
C SER A 6 -22.04 -57.19 -13.80
N GLY A 7 -22.33 -56.64 -12.61
CA GLY A 7 -22.21 -55.21 -12.32
C GLY A 7 -20.84 -54.91 -11.72
N VAL A 8 -20.06 -54.07 -12.38
CA VAL A 8 -18.83 -53.47 -11.84
C VAL A 8 -19.24 -52.19 -11.09
N ALA A 9 -19.05 -52.17 -9.77
CA ALA A 9 -19.26 -50.99 -8.95
C ALA A 9 -17.94 -50.20 -8.90
N VAL A 10 -17.89 -49.05 -9.57
CA VAL A 10 -16.80 -48.08 -9.45
C VAL A 10 -17.07 -47.22 -8.20
N LEU A 11 -16.22 -47.36 -7.19
CA LEU A 11 -16.27 -46.62 -5.93
C LEU A 11 -15.38 -45.38 -6.09
N VAL A 12 -15.97 -44.25 -6.45
CA VAL A 12 -15.27 -42.95 -6.51
C VAL A 12 -15.25 -42.38 -5.11
N SER A 13 -14.13 -42.53 -4.40
CA SER A 13 -13.89 -41.88 -3.12
C SER A 13 -13.52 -40.41 -3.38
N VAL A 14 -14.46 -39.51 -3.09
CA VAL A 14 -14.21 -38.07 -3.09
C VAL A 14 -13.32 -37.76 -1.88
N VAL A 15 -12.02 -37.54 -2.12
CA VAL A 15 -11.13 -36.96 -1.12
C VAL A 15 -11.43 -35.46 -1.08
N SER A 16 -12.13 -35.02 -0.04
CA SER A 16 -12.31 -33.60 0.24
C SER A 16 -10.96 -33.04 0.69
N ILE A 17 -10.26 -32.36 -0.21
CA ILE A 17 -9.09 -31.56 0.15
C ILE A 17 -9.64 -30.36 0.92
N ALA A 18 -9.39 -30.31 2.23
CA ALA A 18 -9.67 -29.12 3.03
C ALA A 18 -8.68 -28.03 2.60
N ALA A 19 -9.17 -27.03 1.87
CA ALA A 19 -8.42 -25.82 1.60
C ALA A 19 -8.26 -25.07 2.91
N MET A 20 -7.06 -25.10 3.49
CA MET A 20 -6.69 -24.23 4.60
C MET A 20 -6.42 -22.86 4.00
N ALA A 21 -7.33 -21.90 4.20
CA ALA A 21 -7.07 -20.52 3.83
C ALA A 21 -5.84 -20.02 4.60
N ALA A 22 -4.89 -19.39 3.91
CA ALA A 22 -3.74 -18.80 4.55
C ALA A 22 -4.20 -17.68 5.52
N PRO A 23 -3.49 -17.47 6.64
CA PRO A 23 -3.89 -16.49 7.63
C PRO A 23 -3.77 -15.08 7.06
N THR A 24 -4.93 -14.42 6.90
CA THR A 24 -4.99 -13.01 6.49
C THR A 24 -4.59 -12.10 7.65
N LEU A 25 -3.82 -11.07 7.33
CA LEU A 25 -3.41 -10.03 8.26
C LEU A 25 -4.13 -8.75 7.98
N GLN A 26 -4.79 -8.21 9.01
CA GLN A 26 -5.36 -6.89 8.94
C GLN A 26 -4.30 -5.82 9.26
N ILE A 27 -4.15 -4.84 8.38
CA ILE A 27 -3.33 -3.65 8.63
C ILE A 27 -4.11 -2.68 9.50
N LYS A 28 -3.50 -2.26 10.61
CA LYS A 28 -4.08 -1.31 11.58
C LYS A 28 -3.53 0.11 11.44
N GLY A 29 -2.55 0.29 10.56
CA GLY A 29 -1.96 1.59 10.22
C GLY A 29 -0.45 1.49 10.10
N GLY A 30 0.22 2.64 10.11
CA GLY A 30 1.66 2.71 9.88
C GLY A 30 2.05 3.94 9.09
N ARG A 31 3.20 3.84 8.40
CA ARG A 31 3.70 4.92 7.55
C ARG A 31 4.59 4.40 6.44
N THR A 32 4.55 5.09 5.32
CA THR A 32 5.41 4.88 4.17
C THR A 32 6.20 6.15 3.94
N SER A 33 7.51 6.02 3.75
CA SER A 33 8.40 7.12 3.41
C SER A 33 8.88 6.95 1.98
N LEU A 34 8.68 7.96 1.14
CA LEU A 34 9.25 8.06 -0.20
C LEU A 34 10.40 9.07 -0.17
N VAL A 35 11.54 8.70 -0.74
CA VAL A 35 12.67 9.59 -1.01
C VAL A 35 12.79 9.68 -2.52
N LEU A 36 12.66 10.89 -3.07
CA LEU A 36 12.75 11.09 -4.51
C LEU A 36 14.20 10.95 -4.99
N ALA A 37 14.40 10.24 -6.09
CA ALA A 37 15.67 10.19 -6.79
C ALA A 37 16.07 11.59 -7.29
N ASP A 38 17.37 11.82 -7.51
CA ASP A 38 17.85 13.05 -8.16
C ASP A 38 17.23 13.18 -9.56
N GLU A 39 17.15 12.08 -10.30
CA GLU A 39 16.63 12.05 -11.68
C GLU A 39 15.18 12.55 -11.78
N ALA A 40 14.27 12.03 -10.96
CA ALA A 40 12.89 12.51 -10.93
C ALA A 40 12.78 13.98 -10.51
N ARG A 41 13.62 14.43 -9.57
CA ARG A 41 13.64 15.84 -9.16
C ARG A 41 14.14 16.75 -10.28
N ASP A 42 15.20 16.34 -10.96
CA ASP A 42 15.76 17.08 -12.09
C ASP A 42 14.78 17.12 -13.27
N ALA A 43 14.08 16.02 -13.55
CA ALA A 43 13.04 15.97 -14.58
C ALA A 43 11.88 16.93 -14.27
N LEU A 44 11.38 16.93 -13.04
CA LEU A 44 10.32 17.87 -12.62
C LEU A 44 10.81 19.33 -12.64
N ALA A 45 12.03 19.59 -12.14
CA ALA A 45 12.62 20.92 -12.14
C ALA A 45 12.86 21.46 -13.56
N ALA A 46 13.32 20.61 -14.47
CA ALA A 46 13.52 20.96 -15.89
C ALA A 46 12.20 21.30 -16.58
N ALA A 47 11.11 20.65 -16.18
CA ALA A 47 9.76 20.97 -16.64
C ALA A 47 9.14 22.20 -15.93
N GLY A 48 9.84 22.81 -14.96
CA GLY A 48 9.33 23.93 -14.17
C GLY A 48 8.21 23.52 -13.20
N CYS A 49 8.06 22.23 -12.93
CA CYS A 49 7.02 21.70 -12.08
C CYS A 49 7.37 21.83 -10.59
N GLU A 50 6.38 22.16 -9.78
CA GLU A 50 6.45 22.13 -8.33
C GLU A 50 5.72 20.91 -7.78
N LEU A 51 6.31 20.28 -6.76
CA LEU A 51 5.70 19.17 -6.05
C LEU A 51 5.28 19.62 -4.64
N GLN A 52 4.00 19.42 -4.34
CA GLN A 52 3.40 19.74 -3.05
C GLN A 52 2.78 18.50 -2.42
N ARG A 53 2.71 18.47 -1.09
CA ARG A 53 2.07 17.36 -0.37
C ARG A 53 0.58 17.60 -0.22
N VAL A 54 -0.20 16.53 -0.28
CA VAL A 54 -1.61 16.54 0.13
C VAL A 54 -1.74 15.91 1.51
N LYS A 55 -2.42 16.60 2.43
CA LYS A 55 -2.62 16.13 3.80
C LYS A 55 -3.41 14.80 3.82
N PRO A 56 -3.14 13.89 4.76
CA PRO A 56 -2.23 14.01 5.91
C PRO A 56 -0.75 13.67 5.61
N ALA A 57 -0.31 13.67 4.35
CA ALA A 57 1.11 13.45 4.05
C ALA A 57 2.01 14.51 4.70
N VAL A 58 3.24 14.11 5.06
CA VAL A 58 4.21 14.94 5.76
C VAL A 58 5.54 14.98 5.05
N VAL A 59 6.00 16.17 4.67
CA VAL A 59 7.38 16.38 4.22
C VAL A 59 8.22 16.66 5.45
N LYS A 60 9.27 15.86 5.68
CA LYS A 60 10.20 16.11 6.79
C LYS A 60 11.20 17.21 6.37
N PRO A 61 11.40 18.26 7.18
CA PRO A 61 12.43 19.26 6.91
C PRO A 61 13.82 18.61 6.79
N GLY A 62 14.59 19.00 5.78
CA GLY A 62 16.00 18.66 5.61
C GLY A 62 16.31 17.25 5.10
N ALA A 63 15.32 16.49 4.60
CA ALA A 63 15.57 15.11 4.12
C ALA A 63 14.81 14.72 2.85
N GLU A 64 14.17 15.67 2.14
CA GLU A 64 13.41 15.45 0.87
C GLU A 64 12.54 14.18 0.89
N ARG A 65 11.99 13.88 2.06
CA ARG A 65 11.28 12.65 2.34
C ARG A 65 9.83 12.97 2.60
N ILE A 66 8.98 12.40 1.77
CA ILE A 66 7.52 12.49 1.89
C ILE A 66 7.05 11.27 2.68
N ARG A 67 6.20 11.50 3.67
CA ARG A 67 5.62 10.44 4.50
C ARG A 67 4.13 10.36 4.31
N PHE A 68 3.65 9.18 3.95
CA PHE A 68 2.25 8.86 3.79
C PHE A 68 1.80 8.00 4.98
N PRO A 69 0.84 8.45 5.79
CA PRO A 69 0.21 7.59 6.79
C PRO A 69 -0.48 6.40 6.11
N VAL A 70 -0.31 5.21 6.69
CA VAL A 70 -1.02 4.01 6.22
C VAL A 70 -2.38 4.00 6.91
N GLY A 71 -3.44 3.97 6.10
CA GLY A 71 -4.83 4.03 6.53
C GLY A 71 -5.40 2.66 6.91
N GLY A 72 -4.93 1.59 6.28
CA GLY A 72 -5.48 0.25 6.43
C GLY A 72 -5.00 -0.69 5.33
N GLY A 73 -5.81 -1.71 5.07
CA GLY A 73 -5.52 -2.77 4.10
C GLY A 73 -5.47 -4.16 4.74
N ALA A 74 -5.31 -5.17 3.89
CA ALA A 74 -5.24 -6.57 4.27
C ALA A 74 -4.14 -7.25 3.46
N LEU A 75 -3.37 -8.13 4.11
CA LEU A 75 -2.28 -8.88 3.47
C LEU A 75 -2.40 -10.36 3.81
N ASP A 76 -2.39 -11.20 2.80
CA ASP A 76 -2.11 -12.62 2.91
C ASP A 76 -0.58 -12.81 2.86
N LEU A 77 0.03 -13.20 3.97
CA LEU A 77 1.48 -13.44 4.00
C LEU A 77 1.91 -14.72 3.29
N GLY A 78 1.00 -15.67 3.10
CA GLY A 78 1.29 -16.94 2.43
C GLY A 78 1.52 -16.73 0.94
N ALA A 79 0.66 -15.90 0.32
CA ALA A 79 0.73 -15.57 -1.10
C ALA A 79 1.37 -14.19 -1.39
N LEU A 80 1.77 -13.46 -0.34
CA LEU A 80 2.15 -12.04 -0.41
C LEU A 80 1.09 -11.15 -1.09
N LEU A 81 -0.18 -11.59 -1.06
CA LEU A 81 -1.29 -10.95 -1.72
C LEU A 81 -1.92 -9.87 -0.85
N GLY A 82 -2.46 -8.83 -1.49
CA GLY A 82 -3.40 -7.93 -0.85
C GLY A 82 -3.09 -6.47 -1.06
N GLU A 83 -3.64 -5.63 -0.19
CA GLU A 83 -3.64 -4.18 -0.36
C GLU A 83 -3.10 -3.44 0.86
N VAL A 84 -2.34 -2.38 0.60
CA VAL A 84 -1.93 -1.40 1.61
C VAL A 84 -2.41 -0.03 1.20
N GLU A 85 -3.37 0.51 1.94
CA GLU A 85 -3.95 1.82 1.66
C GLU A 85 -3.23 2.93 2.41
N HIS A 86 -2.93 4.01 1.70
CA HIS A 86 -2.31 5.21 2.26
C HIS A 86 -3.29 6.38 2.27
N LYS A 87 -3.02 7.34 3.14
CA LYS A 87 -3.77 8.60 3.21
C LYS A 87 -2.92 9.76 2.72
N GLY A 88 -3.58 10.70 2.05
CA GLY A 88 -2.94 11.88 1.46
C GLY A 88 -2.33 11.55 0.11
N GLY A 89 -1.41 12.40 -0.34
CA GLY A 89 -0.95 12.35 -1.71
C GLY A 89 0.09 13.41 -2.05
N ILE A 90 0.25 13.63 -3.34
CA ILE A 90 1.10 14.66 -3.92
C ILE A 90 0.31 15.42 -4.97
N THR A 91 0.55 16.72 -5.04
CA THR A 91 0.08 17.59 -6.13
C THR A 91 1.30 18.02 -6.92
N ILE A 92 1.21 17.92 -8.24
CA ILE A 92 2.21 18.39 -9.18
C ILE A 92 1.58 19.54 -9.95
N SER A 93 2.24 20.69 -9.95
CA SER A 93 1.80 21.90 -10.62
C SER A 93 2.87 22.33 -11.61
N CYS A 94 2.52 22.46 -12.88
CA CYS A 94 3.46 22.83 -13.94
C CYS A 94 2.90 24.03 -14.72
N PRO A 95 3.74 24.99 -15.12
CA PRO A 95 3.30 26.02 -16.05
C PRO A 95 2.97 25.41 -17.41
N ASP A 96 1.96 25.95 -18.09
CA ASP A 96 1.65 25.53 -19.45
C ASP A 96 2.78 25.93 -20.43
N MET A 97 3.05 25.05 -21.39
CA MET A 97 4.14 25.25 -22.37
C MET A 97 3.88 26.42 -23.31
N VAL A 98 2.62 26.81 -23.52
CA VAL A 98 2.19 27.89 -24.42
C VAL A 98 1.94 29.18 -23.66
N ASP A 99 1.27 29.13 -22.50
CA ASP A 99 1.06 30.27 -21.62
C ASP A 99 1.58 30.01 -20.19
N PRO A 100 2.75 30.52 -19.81
CA PRO A 100 3.33 30.27 -18.49
C PRO A 100 2.54 30.87 -17.32
N ASN A 101 1.49 31.67 -17.59
CA ASN A 101 0.57 32.14 -16.55
C ASN A 101 -0.56 31.16 -16.26
N ASP A 102 -0.78 30.19 -17.15
CA ASP A 102 -1.69 29.07 -16.91
C ASP A 102 -0.92 27.94 -16.22
N ILE A 103 -1.52 27.35 -15.18
CA ILE A 103 -0.88 26.34 -14.35
C ILE A 103 -1.73 25.08 -14.42
N ASN A 104 -1.15 24.04 -15.00
CA ASN A 104 -1.74 22.70 -15.03
C ASN A 104 -1.51 22.02 -13.69
N VAL A 105 -2.57 21.46 -13.09
CA VAL A 105 -2.50 20.83 -11.77
C VAL A 105 -3.00 19.39 -11.82
N VAL A 106 -2.11 18.46 -11.46
CA VAL A 106 -2.45 17.06 -11.23
C VAL A 106 -2.28 16.73 -9.76
N THR A 107 -3.26 16.03 -9.18
CA THR A 107 -3.18 15.52 -7.82
C THR A 107 -3.30 14.00 -7.81
N LEU A 108 -2.39 13.34 -7.10
CA LEU A 108 -2.31 11.89 -6.93
C LEU A 108 -2.47 11.55 -5.45
N GLU A 109 -3.58 10.93 -5.07
CA GLU A 109 -3.91 10.63 -3.67
C GLU A 109 -4.27 9.18 -3.45
N ASN A 110 -4.41 8.79 -2.17
CA ASN A 110 -4.86 7.47 -1.74
C ASN A 110 -4.07 6.35 -2.42
N LEU A 111 -2.74 6.50 -2.33
CA LEU A 111 -1.79 5.52 -2.86
C LEU A 111 -2.14 4.14 -2.29
N ARG A 112 -2.24 3.16 -3.17
CA ARG A 112 -2.50 1.77 -2.80
C ARG A 112 -1.40 0.91 -3.37
N ILE A 113 -0.81 0.09 -2.52
CA ILE A 113 0.07 -0.98 -2.97
C ILE A 113 -0.82 -2.19 -3.17
N GLU A 114 -0.84 -2.72 -4.39
CA GLU A 114 -1.57 -3.93 -4.76
C GLU A 114 -0.52 -4.99 -5.05
N ALA A 115 -0.43 -6.01 -4.19
CA ALA A 115 0.45 -7.14 -4.43
C ALA A 115 -0.36 -8.23 -5.14
N LEU A 116 0.09 -8.60 -6.33
CA LEU A 116 -0.49 -9.64 -7.18
C LEU A 116 0.26 -10.97 -6.98
N ASP A 117 -0.44 -12.05 -7.26
CA ASP A 117 -0.09 -13.43 -6.93
C ASP A 117 1.08 -13.87 -7.82
N PRO A 118 2.29 -14.21 -7.32
CA PRO A 118 3.32 -14.77 -8.19
C PRO A 118 2.96 -16.16 -8.74
N THR A 119 1.80 -16.71 -8.37
CA THR A 119 1.29 -18.01 -8.81
C THR A 119 0.09 -17.90 -9.73
N SER A 120 -0.05 -16.87 -10.58
CA SER A 120 -1.11 -16.86 -11.60
C SER A 120 -1.14 -18.21 -12.34
N THR A 121 -2.15 -19.00 -12.00
CA THR A 121 -2.20 -20.45 -12.24
C THR A 121 -2.73 -20.76 -13.64
N ASP A 122 -2.67 -19.79 -14.56
CA ASP A 122 -3.00 -20.03 -15.96
C ASP A 122 -1.94 -20.91 -16.66
N ASP A 123 -0.78 -21.12 -16.03
CA ASP A 123 0.27 -22.08 -16.43
C ASP A 123 0.47 -23.23 -15.42
N LEU A 124 -0.60 -23.80 -14.85
CA LEU A 124 -0.50 -25.10 -14.20
C LEU A 124 -0.16 -26.19 -15.23
N ASP A 125 1.12 -26.39 -15.53
CA ASP A 125 1.62 -27.62 -16.17
C ASP A 125 1.32 -28.77 -15.21
N PRO A 126 0.39 -29.69 -15.52
CA PRO A 126 0.02 -30.78 -14.63
C PRO A 126 1.14 -31.81 -14.41
N ASN A 127 2.32 -31.63 -15.02
CA ASN A 127 3.48 -32.49 -14.88
C ASN A 127 4.79 -31.77 -14.51
N GLY A 128 4.75 -30.47 -14.21
CA GLY A 128 5.92 -29.69 -13.80
C GLY A 128 6.30 -29.95 -12.35
N SER A 129 7.58 -30.12 -12.06
CA SER A 129 8.07 -30.20 -10.67
C SER A 129 8.00 -28.81 -10.04
N ASP A 130 7.00 -28.61 -9.16
CA ASP A 130 6.76 -27.38 -8.41
C ASP A 130 7.91 -27.04 -7.44
N ASP A 131 9.00 -26.48 -7.95
CA ASP A 131 9.85 -25.58 -7.18
C ASP A 131 9.22 -24.17 -7.31
N ILE A 132 8.26 -23.86 -6.43
CA ILE A 132 7.65 -22.53 -6.34
C ILE A 132 8.74 -21.56 -5.88
N ASP A 133 9.27 -20.73 -6.77
CA ASP A 133 10.09 -19.58 -6.42
C ASP A 133 9.18 -18.37 -6.18
N PRO A 134 8.98 -17.92 -4.92
CA PRO A 134 8.12 -16.77 -4.62
C PRO A 134 8.68 -15.43 -5.14
N ASN A 135 9.85 -15.43 -5.80
CA ASN A 135 10.45 -14.27 -6.45
C ASN A 135 10.49 -14.39 -7.98
N ASN A 136 10.00 -15.49 -8.56
CA ASN A 136 9.97 -15.64 -10.00
C ASN A 136 8.65 -15.10 -10.54
N ALA A 137 8.64 -13.80 -10.84
CA ALA A 137 7.60 -13.16 -11.62
C ALA A 137 7.72 -13.62 -13.09
N ASP A 138 7.37 -14.88 -13.38
CA ASP A 138 7.35 -15.40 -14.75
C ASP A 138 6.23 -14.75 -15.59
N ASP A 139 5.19 -14.21 -14.94
CA ASP A 139 4.21 -13.33 -15.57
C ASP A 139 4.56 -11.85 -15.31
N PRO A 140 4.81 -11.02 -16.34
CA PRO A 140 4.98 -9.57 -16.17
C PRO A 140 3.75 -8.85 -15.57
N ASN A 141 2.59 -9.51 -15.47
CA ASN A 141 1.41 -9.00 -14.79
C ASN A 141 1.38 -9.31 -13.28
N ASP A 142 2.28 -10.16 -12.76
CA ASP A 142 2.37 -10.50 -11.33
C ASP A 142 3.38 -9.63 -10.57
N VAL A 143 3.60 -8.41 -11.06
CA VAL A 143 4.45 -7.42 -10.40
C VAL A 143 3.56 -6.57 -9.48
N PRO A 144 3.92 -6.39 -8.19
CA PRO A 144 3.14 -5.52 -7.31
C PRO A 144 3.09 -4.10 -7.88
N VAL A 145 1.91 -3.50 -7.99
CA VAL A 145 1.73 -2.16 -8.53
C VAL A 145 1.37 -1.19 -7.43
N ILE A 146 1.87 0.05 -7.52
CA ILE A 146 1.43 1.15 -6.67
C ILE A 146 0.47 2.01 -7.49
N THR A 147 -0.81 2.01 -7.13
CA THR A 147 -1.85 2.79 -7.81
C THR A 147 -2.18 4.07 -7.05
N ALA A 148 -2.72 5.07 -7.75
CA ALA A 148 -3.13 6.36 -7.16
C ALA A 148 -4.48 6.82 -7.72
N LEU A 149 -5.30 7.48 -6.90
CA LEU A 149 -6.43 8.27 -7.42
C LEU A 149 -5.88 9.55 -8.03
N ALA A 150 -6.03 9.67 -9.34
CA ALA A 150 -5.61 10.83 -10.11
C ALA A 150 -6.76 11.82 -10.27
N SER A 151 -6.46 13.10 -10.08
CA SER A 151 -7.36 14.22 -10.32
C SER A 151 -6.67 15.30 -11.13
N VAL A 152 -7.39 15.93 -12.05
CA VAL A 152 -6.93 17.07 -12.85
C VAL A 152 -7.79 18.27 -12.48
N ASP A 153 -7.15 19.37 -12.06
CA ASP A 153 -7.84 20.59 -11.63
C ASP A 153 -8.98 20.32 -10.63
N ASN A 154 -8.69 19.46 -9.65
CA ASN A 154 -9.58 19.00 -8.58
C ASN A 154 -10.78 18.15 -9.05
N ASN A 155 -10.82 17.71 -10.30
CA ASN A 155 -11.80 16.75 -10.80
C ASN A 155 -11.18 15.36 -10.81
N LEU A 156 -11.82 14.42 -10.13
CA LEU A 156 -11.40 13.02 -10.13
C LEU A 156 -11.43 12.47 -11.57
N PHE A 157 -10.30 11.95 -12.01
CA PHE A 157 -10.16 11.28 -13.30
C PHE A 157 -10.46 9.80 -13.15
N ASP A 158 -9.53 9.05 -12.53
CA ASP A 158 -9.66 7.62 -12.22
C ASP A 158 -8.57 7.18 -11.23
N ARG A 159 -8.54 5.89 -10.86
CA ARG A 159 -7.37 5.24 -10.29
C ARG A 159 -6.47 4.75 -11.42
N ILE A 160 -5.19 5.13 -11.38
CA ILE A 160 -4.18 4.75 -12.38
C ILE A 160 -3.04 3.97 -11.73
N ASP A 161 -2.35 3.16 -12.52
CA ASP A 161 -1.06 2.59 -12.15
C ASP A 161 -0.04 3.73 -12.09
N PHE A 162 0.52 3.94 -10.90
CA PHE A 162 1.38 5.09 -10.64
C PHE A 162 2.86 4.71 -10.64
N LEU A 163 3.26 3.76 -9.79
CA LEU A 163 4.65 3.33 -9.69
C LEU A 163 4.76 1.81 -9.81
N LEU A 164 5.85 1.39 -10.44
CA LEU A 164 6.28 0.00 -10.51
C LEU A 164 7.53 -0.21 -9.64
N PRO A 165 7.68 -1.37 -9.00
CA PRO A 165 8.92 -1.79 -8.37
C PRO A 165 10.06 -1.85 -9.39
N GLY A 166 11.26 -1.43 -8.98
CA GLY A 166 12.46 -1.66 -9.78
C GLY A 166 12.86 -3.14 -9.80
N GLU A 167 14.00 -3.46 -10.43
CA GLU A 167 14.50 -4.84 -10.59
C GLU A 167 14.64 -5.63 -9.27
N ALA A 168 14.85 -4.93 -8.15
CA ALA A 168 14.97 -5.55 -6.83
C ALA A 168 13.60 -5.93 -6.21
N GLY A 169 12.50 -5.56 -6.85
CA GLY A 169 11.14 -5.80 -6.37
C GLY A 169 10.83 -5.08 -5.05
N ILE A 170 9.89 -5.66 -4.29
CA ILE A 170 9.53 -5.20 -2.94
C ILE A 170 10.06 -6.20 -1.92
N GLU A 171 11.01 -5.78 -1.09
CA GLU A 171 11.45 -6.58 0.05
C GLU A 171 10.40 -6.55 1.16
N VAL A 172 10.00 -7.73 1.64
CA VAL A 172 9.08 -7.90 2.75
C VAL A 172 9.80 -8.52 3.95
N ALA A 173 9.78 -7.85 5.10
CA ALA A 173 10.35 -8.36 6.34
C ALA A 173 9.45 -8.04 7.54
N GLY A 174 9.16 -9.01 8.41
CA GLY A 174 8.25 -8.80 9.54
C GLY A 174 8.63 -9.54 10.81
N ASP A 175 8.18 -9.01 11.94
CA ASP A 175 8.15 -9.70 13.24
C ASP A 175 6.84 -9.32 13.97
N GLY A 176 6.23 -10.29 14.65
CA GLY A 176 5.45 -10.06 15.88
C GLY A 176 4.45 -8.90 15.93
N GLY A 177 3.83 -8.50 14.82
CA GLY A 177 2.86 -7.39 14.75
C GLY A 177 3.29 -6.19 13.89
N LYS A 178 4.47 -6.23 13.27
CA LYS A 178 4.96 -5.22 12.33
C LYS A 178 5.50 -5.85 11.06
N LEU A 179 5.19 -5.25 9.92
CA LEU A 179 5.75 -5.58 8.62
C LEU A 179 6.48 -4.35 8.06
N LYS A 180 7.65 -4.59 7.49
CA LYS A 180 8.44 -3.60 6.75
C LYS A 180 8.41 -3.99 5.29
N LEU A 181 8.04 -3.04 4.44
CA LEU A 181 8.10 -3.16 2.99
C LEU A 181 9.17 -2.19 2.51
N LYS A 182 10.01 -2.59 1.57
CA LYS A 182 10.92 -1.66 0.91
C LYS A 182 10.87 -1.84 -0.59
N GLY A 183 10.56 -0.78 -1.30
CA GLY A 183 10.70 -0.70 -2.75
C GLY A 183 11.95 0.11 -3.07
N TYR A 184 12.87 -0.50 -3.80
CA TYR A 184 14.09 0.16 -4.26
C TYR A 184 13.97 0.50 -5.74
N GLY A 185 14.36 1.73 -6.10
CA GLY A 185 14.31 2.19 -7.49
C GLY A 185 12.91 2.08 -8.10
N LEU A 186 11.88 2.53 -7.37
CA LEU A 186 10.53 2.63 -7.92
C LEU A 186 10.56 3.47 -9.18
N THR A 187 9.92 2.98 -10.23
CA THR A 187 9.85 3.65 -11.54
C THR A 187 8.44 4.12 -11.83
N LEU A 188 8.34 5.13 -12.69
CA LEU A 188 7.05 5.65 -13.13
C LEU A 188 6.39 4.63 -14.07
N ALA A 189 5.16 4.23 -13.74
CA ALA A 189 4.40 3.33 -14.61
C ALA A 189 4.16 3.99 -15.98
N PRO A 190 4.14 3.23 -17.09
CA PRO A 190 3.88 3.79 -18.42
C PRO A 190 2.57 4.59 -18.49
N GLU A 191 1.51 4.08 -17.86
CA GLU A 191 0.21 4.77 -17.76
C GLU A 191 0.34 6.13 -17.05
N ALA A 192 1.04 6.18 -15.91
CA ALA A 192 1.28 7.43 -15.20
C ALA A 192 2.15 8.42 -15.98
N ALA A 193 3.19 7.95 -16.68
CA ALA A 193 4.01 8.81 -17.52
C ALA A 193 3.17 9.46 -18.63
N GLU A 194 2.34 8.67 -19.31
CA GLU A 194 1.41 9.17 -20.33
C GLU A 194 0.40 10.17 -19.73
N PHE A 195 -0.23 9.81 -18.61
CA PHE A 195 -1.20 10.65 -17.92
C PHE A 195 -0.60 12.00 -17.52
N LEU A 196 0.57 11.99 -16.86
CA LEU A 196 1.25 13.22 -16.44
C LEU A 196 1.66 14.08 -17.63
N ASN A 197 2.23 13.48 -18.67
CA ASN A 197 2.64 14.23 -19.87
C ASN A 197 1.45 14.89 -20.57
N ASN A 198 0.32 14.18 -20.68
CA ASN A 198 -0.88 14.69 -21.33
C ASN A 198 -1.53 15.85 -20.55
N HIS A 199 -1.50 15.81 -19.21
CA HIS A 199 -2.20 16.79 -18.38
C HIS A 199 -1.31 17.91 -17.85
N LEU A 200 0.00 17.69 -17.71
CA LEU A 200 0.94 18.70 -17.22
C LEU A 200 1.75 19.35 -18.34
N GLY A 201 1.68 18.82 -19.57
CA GLY A 201 2.52 19.29 -20.68
C GLY A 201 4.00 18.94 -20.50
N THR A 202 4.30 17.86 -19.79
CA THR A 202 5.66 17.39 -19.53
C THR A 202 6.12 16.36 -20.56
N SER A 203 7.41 15.98 -20.49
CA SER A 203 7.99 14.90 -21.29
C SER A 203 8.77 13.93 -20.39
N LEU A 204 8.10 13.40 -19.37
CA LEU A 204 8.62 12.37 -18.47
C LEU A 204 8.73 11.05 -19.23
N GLU A 205 9.87 10.36 -19.10
CA GLU A 205 10.06 9.04 -19.69
C GLU A 205 9.24 7.98 -18.91
N PRO A 206 8.65 6.98 -19.58
CA PRO A 206 8.19 5.79 -18.89
C PRO A 206 9.38 5.14 -18.19
N GLU A 207 9.14 4.47 -17.07
CA GLU A 207 10.18 3.83 -16.25
C GLU A 207 11.19 4.81 -15.60
N LEU A 208 10.95 6.13 -15.67
CA LEU A 208 11.74 7.12 -14.94
C LEU A 208 11.86 6.73 -13.47
N VAL A 209 13.09 6.66 -12.95
CA VAL A 209 13.32 6.30 -11.55
C VAL A 209 12.80 7.42 -10.64
N VAL A 210 11.71 7.13 -9.94
CA VAL A 210 11.07 8.05 -8.99
C VAL A 210 11.80 8.05 -7.65
N GLY A 211 12.27 6.89 -7.19
CA GLY A 211 13.12 6.78 -5.99
C GLY A 211 12.78 5.60 -5.10
N ASP A 212 13.12 5.72 -3.82
CA ASP A 212 13.02 4.60 -2.87
C ASP A 212 11.87 4.81 -1.88
N ALA A 213 11.14 3.72 -1.60
CA ALA A 213 10.08 3.69 -0.60
C ALA A 213 10.42 2.72 0.54
N ALA A 214 10.12 3.14 1.77
CA ALA A 214 10.19 2.30 2.95
C ALA A 214 8.90 2.44 3.79
N SER A 215 8.16 1.34 3.89
CA SER A 215 6.92 1.24 4.65
C SER A 215 7.14 0.47 5.94
N GLN A 216 6.49 0.93 7.01
CA GLN A 216 6.35 0.21 8.26
C GLN A 216 4.86 0.17 8.58
N VAL A 217 4.26 -1.03 8.49
CA VAL A 217 2.85 -1.26 8.78
C VAL A 217 2.69 -2.08 10.05
N ASN A 218 1.68 -1.75 10.85
CA ASN A 218 1.28 -2.50 12.02
C ASN A 218 0.19 -3.48 11.59
N ILE A 219 0.37 -4.75 11.92
CA ILE A 219 -0.49 -5.86 11.50
C ILE A 219 -1.09 -6.55 12.71
N ARG A 220 -2.30 -7.08 12.54
CA ARG A 220 -2.96 -7.97 13.50
C ARG A 220 -3.40 -9.22 12.77
N ARG A 221 -3.04 -10.40 13.31
CA ARG A 221 -3.65 -11.67 12.86
C ARG A 221 -5.10 -11.68 13.29
N GLU A 222 -5.97 -12.06 12.37
CA GLU A 222 -7.29 -12.51 12.78
C GLU A 222 -7.11 -13.91 13.39
N GLU A 223 -7.55 -14.09 14.63
CA GLU A 223 -7.65 -15.43 15.21
C GLU A 223 -8.72 -16.17 14.42
N SER A 224 -8.34 -17.26 13.76
CA SER A 224 -9.28 -18.19 13.16
C SER A 224 -10.21 -18.71 14.24
N ALA A 225 -11.53 -18.67 13.99
CA ALA A 225 -12.58 -19.03 14.94
C ALA A 225 -12.61 -20.52 15.35
N ASP A 226 -11.54 -21.28 15.12
CA ASP A 226 -11.45 -22.71 15.38
C ASP A 226 -10.51 -23.07 16.55
N ASP A 227 -9.88 -22.08 17.20
CA ASP A 227 -9.17 -22.30 18.47
C ASP A 227 -10.13 -22.11 19.67
N ASP A 228 -11.19 -22.92 19.71
CA ASP A 228 -11.93 -23.23 20.95
C ASP A 228 -11.06 -24.14 21.83
N ASP A 229 -9.94 -23.64 22.34
CA ASP A 229 -9.22 -24.27 23.43
C ASP A 229 -9.76 -23.68 24.75
N GLU A 230 -10.66 -24.44 25.38
CA GLU A 230 -11.17 -24.20 26.72
C GLU A 230 -10.01 -24.18 27.74
N GLY A 231 -9.38 -23.02 27.94
CA GLY A 231 -8.41 -22.75 29.00
C GLY A 231 -9.00 -21.87 30.12
N PRO A 232 -8.81 -22.20 31.40
CA PRO A 232 -9.61 -21.67 32.50
C PRO A 232 -9.32 -20.19 32.78
N GLY A 233 -10.38 -19.46 33.07
CA GLY A 233 -10.35 -18.03 33.35
C GLY A 233 -9.37 -17.63 34.44
N ASN A 234 -8.67 -16.53 34.19
CA ASN A 234 -8.09 -15.70 35.25
C ASN A 234 -8.62 -14.27 35.10
N SER A 235 -9.85 -14.07 35.57
CA SER A 235 -10.39 -12.74 35.84
C SER A 235 -9.65 -12.16 37.04
N GLN A 236 -8.53 -11.48 36.80
CA GLN A 236 -7.90 -10.64 37.81
C GLN A 236 -8.35 -9.21 37.62
N GLY A 237 -9.50 -8.92 38.22
CA GLY A 237 -9.95 -7.55 38.47
C GLY A 237 -8.95 -6.83 39.37
N LYS A 238 -8.44 -5.70 38.90
CA LYS A 238 -7.98 -4.57 39.69
C LYS A 238 -8.72 -3.38 39.07
N GLY A 239 -9.77 -2.88 39.69
CA GLY A 239 -9.72 -2.23 40.99
C GLY A 239 -9.64 -0.74 40.69
N LYS A 240 -10.81 -0.11 40.60
CA LYS A 240 -10.96 1.35 40.64
C LYS A 240 -10.44 1.81 41.99
N ASP A 241 -9.52 2.77 41.97
CA ASP A 241 -9.36 3.70 43.07
C ASP A 241 -9.61 5.08 42.46
N ASP A 242 -10.81 5.59 42.76
CA ASP A 242 -11.21 6.97 42.61
C ASP A 242 -10.49 7.74 43.74
N ASP A 243 -9.57 8.64 43.41
CA ASP A 243 -9.12 9.69 44.33
C ASP A 243 -9.46 11.03 43.70
N GLU A 244 -10.60 11.56 44.14
CA GLU A 244 -10.98 12.96 44.11
C GLU A 244 -10.01 13.71 45.04
N ASP A 245 -9.27 14.68 44.53
CA ASP A 245 -8.80 15.80 45.35
C ASP A 245 -9.08 17.07 44.56
N GLU A 246 -10.14 17.73 45.02
CA GLU A 246 -10.43 19.15 44.83
C GLU A 246 -9.27 19.95 45.40
N ASP A 247 -8.73 20.90 44.62
CA ASP A 247 -8.18 22.13 45.18
C ASP A 247 -8.47 23.23 44.15
N GLU A 248 -9.54 23.96 44.47
CA GLU A 248 -9.79 25.32 44.04
C GLU A 248 -8.57 26.17 44.43
N ASP A 249 -8.07 26.99 43.51
CA ASP A 249 -7.60 28.33 43.86
C ASP A 249 -7.68 29.20 42.60
N GLU A 250 -8.61 30.13 42.68
CA GLU A 250 -8.76 31.32 41.87
C GLU A 250 -7.45 32.12 41.88
N ASP A 251 -7.14 32.79 40.78
CA ASP A 251 -6.87 34.24 40.79
C ASP A 251 -6.45 34.69 39.39
N GLU A 252 -7.39 35.44 38.80
CA GLU A 252 -7.21 36.72 38.10
C GLU A 252 -5.76 37.11 37.77
N ASP A 253 -5.49 37.40 36.51
CA ASP A 253 -5.12 38.78 36.14
C ASP A 253 -5.12 38.97 34.62
N GLU A 254 -5.93 39.95 34.24
CA GLU A 254 -5.96 40.63 32.96
C GLU A 254 -4.58 41.25 32.66
N ASP A 255 -4.16 41.28 31.39
CA ASP A 255 -3.46 42.43 30.81
C ASP A 255 -3.21 42.19 29.31
N GLU A 256 -4.13 42.67 28.48
CA GLU A 256 -3.74 43.23 27.18
C GLU A 256 -3.18 44.64 27.43
N PRO A 257 -2.12 45.04 26.69
CA PRO A 257 -2.37 46.14 25.77
C PRO A 257 -1.65 46.04 24.42
N GLU A 258 -2.28 46.72 23.47
CA GLU A 258 -1.89 46.99 22.09
C GLU A 258 -0.56 47.76 21.90
N GLY A 259 -0.02 47.67 20.67
CA GLY A 259 0.97 48.59 20.08
C GLY A 259 2.07 47.82 19.34
N ASP A 260 2.40 48.07 18.06
CA ASP A 260 2.27 49.24 17.17
C ASP A 260 2.22 48.73 15.71
#